data_AF-A0A3D2L5H3-F1
#
_entry.id   AF-A0A3D2L5H3-F1
#
_cell.length_a   1.000
_cell.length_b   1.000
_cell.length_c   1.000
_cell.angle_alpha   90.00
_cell.angle_beta   90.00
_cell.angle_gamma   90.00
#
_symmetry.space_group_name_H-M   'P 1'
#
loop_
_entity.id
_entity.type
_entity.pdbx_description
1 polymer ?
#
loop_
_entity_poly.entity_id
_entity_poly.type
_entity_poly.pdbx_seq_one_letter_code
_entity_poly.pdbx_strand_id
1 'polypeptide(L)' 'GQKVVASALMDLGWDVEIGPLFQTPEEAAADARKAGVDIVAASSLAAGHLTLVPELKRALGNEGAAHTQIIVGGV' A
#
# COMPACT_ATOMS: atom_id res chain seq x y z
N GLY A 1 -1.11 11.22 8.46
CA GLY A 1 -0.32 11.14 7.22
C GLY A 1 -1.17 10.69 6.06
N GLN A 2 -1.46 9.38 5.97
CA GLN A 2 -2.03 8.77 4.76
C GLN A 2 -3.25 9.49 4.18
N LYS A 3 -4.23 9.89 4.99
CA LYS A 3 -5.48 10.52 4.49
C LYS A 3 -5.24 11.88 3.83
N VAL A 4 -4.27 12.66 4.33
CA VAL A 4 -3.90 13.96 3.73
C VAL A 4 -3.21 13.73 2.39
N VAL A 5 -2.30 12.77 2.32
CA VAL A 5 -1.61 12.40 1.06
C VAL A 5 -2.62 11.85 0.03
N ALA A 6 -3.55 11.00 0.46
CA ALA A 6 -4.60 10.47 -0.40
C ALA A 6 -5.47 11.59 -0.99
N SER A 7 -5.93 12.54 -0.16
CA SER A 7 -6.70 13.70 -0.64
C SER A 7 -5.91 14.52 -1.65
N ALA A 8 -4.64 14.79 -1.38
CA ALA A 8 -3.80 15.57 -2.29
C ALA A 8 -3.56 14.86 -3.63
N LEU A 9 -3.40 13.54 -3.63
CA LEU A 9 -3.27 12.75 -4.88
C LEU A 9 -4.58 12.75 -5.67
N MET A 10 -5.73 12.63 -4.99
CA MET A 10 -7.04 12.78 -5.64
C MET A 10 -7.22 14.16 -6.27
N ASP A 11 -6.81 15.24 -5.58
CA ASP A 11 -6.85 16.61 -6.12
C ASP A 11 -5.94 16.78 -7.37
N LEU A 12 -4.87 15.99 -7.46
CA LEU A 12 -3.97 15.93 -8.61
C LEU A 12 -4.47 14.99 -9.74
N GLY A 13 -5.66 14.40 -9.58
CA GLY A 13 -6.30 13.56 -10.59
C GLY A 13 -5.92 12.08 -10.54
N TRP A 14 -5.30 11.61 -9.46
CA TRP A 14 -5.08 10.17 -9.26
C TRP A 14 -6.36 9.48 -8.79
N ASP A 15 -6.58 8.26 -9.24
CA ASP A 15 -7.55 7.37 -8.61
C ASP A 15 -6.91 6.74 -7.37
N VAL A 16 -7.57 6.89 -6.22
CA VAL A 16 -6.98 6.54 -4.92
C VAL A 16 -7.96 5.71 -4.11
N GLU A 17 -7.57 4.47 -3.86
CA GLU A 17 -8.24 3.62 -2.88
C GLU A 17 -7.55 3.75 -1.51
N ILE A 18 -8.34 4.01 -0.46
CA ILE A 18 -7.84 4.09 0.91
C ILE A 18 -8.12 2.76 1.60
N GLY A 19 -7.06 1.99 1.85
CA GLY A 19 -7.16 0.73 2.59
C GLY A 19 -7.64 0.91 4.05
N PRO A 20 -8.30 -0.10 4.64
CA PRO A 20 -8.74 -0.08 6.03
C PRO A 20 -7.56 -0.04 7.01
N LEU A 21 -7.86 0.28 8.27
CA LEU A 21 -6.84 0.26 9.34
C LEU A 21 -6.52 -1.18 9.75
N PHE A 22 -5.26 -1.41 10.13
CA PHE A 22 -4.77 -2.66 10.73
C PHE A 22 -4.79 -3.89 9.81
N GLN A 23 -4.62 -3.69 8.50
CA GLN A 23 -4.45 -4.79 7.56
C GLN A 23 -3.13 -5.54 7.77
N THR A 24 -3.17 -6.85 7.55
CA THR A 24 -1.96 -7.62 7.32
C THR A 24 -1.37 -7.34 5.92
N PRO A 25 -0.08 -7.64 5.68
CA PRO A 25 0.50 -7.52 4.34
C PRO A 25 -0.21 -8.36 3.28
N GLU A 26 -0.72 -9.54 3.65
CA GLU A 26 -1.49 -10.42 2.76
C GLU A 26 -2.84 -9.82 2.37
N GLU A 27 -3.56 -9.24 3.33
CA GLU A 27 -4.85 -8.56 3.07
C GLU A 27 -4.63 -7.35 2.15
N ALA A 28 -3.61 -6.54 2.42
CA ALA A 28 -3.29 -5.39 1.58
C ALA A 28 -2.87 -5.80 0.16
N ALA A 29 -2.15 -6.92 0.00
CA ALA A 29 -1.78 -7.44 -1.32
C ALA A 29 -2.98 -7.97 -2.11
N ALA A 30 -3.91 -8.67 -1.44
CA ALA A 30 -5.14 -9.15 -2.07
C ALA A 30 -6.03 -7.98 -2.54
N ASP A 31 -6.16 -6.95 -1.72
CA ASP A 31 -6.89 -5.73 -2.08
C ASP A 31 -6.23 -5.01 -3.26
N ALA A 32 -4.91 -4.81 -3.22
CA ALA A 32 -4.15 -4.21 -4.31
C ALA A 32 -4.30 -4.99 -5.63
N ARG A 33 -4.26 -6.33 -5.56
CA ARG A 33 -4.48 -7.18 -6.74
C ARG A 33 -5.90 -7.05 -7.26
N LYS A 34 -6.90 -7.06 -6.39
CA LYS A 34 -8.32 -6.94 -6.75
C LYS A 34 -8.62 -5.60 -7.42
N ALA A 35 -8.08 -4.52 -6.88
CA ALA A 35 -8.21 -3.18 -7.42
C ALA A 35 -7.37 -2.97 -8.69
N GLY A 36 -6.29 -3.74 -8.86
CA GLY A 36 -5.39 -3.62 -10.01
C GLY A 36 -4.54 -2.35 -9.96
N VAL A 37 -4.09 -1.95 -8.77
CA VAL A 37 -3.36 -0.69 -8.58
C VAL A 37 -1.92 -0.76 -9.10
N ASP A 38 -1.47 0.36 -9.66
CA ASP A 38 -0.07 0.53 -10.09
C ASP A 38 0.89 0.70 -8.90
N ILE A 39 0.40 1.29 -7.80
CA ILE A 39 1.20 1.66 -6.63
C ILE A 39 0.45 1.32 -5.33
N VAL A 40 1.16 0.71 -4.38
CA VAL A 40 0.75 0.59 -2.97
C VAL A 40 1.57 1.56 -2.13
N ALA A 41 0.91 2.53 -1.50
CA ALA A 41 1.53 3.49 -0.58
C ALA A 41 1.36 3.06 0.89
N ALA A 42 2.41 2.49 1.48
CA ALA A 42 2.42 2.04 2.88
C ALA A 42 2.83 3.17 3.85
N SER A 43 1.95 3.49 4.80
CA SER A 43 2.22 4.49 5.85
C SER A 43 2.56 3.79 7.17
N SER A 44 3.81 3.85 7.63
CA SER A 44 4.27 3.23 8.88
C SER A 44 4.66 4.28 9.93
N LEU A 45 4.06 4.24 11.12
CA LEU A 45 4.44 5.13 12.25
C LEU A 45 4.98 4.34 13.46
N ALA A 46 4.98 3.01 13.38
CA ALA A 46 5.29 2.12 14.50
C ALA A 46 6.60 1.33 14.27
N ALA A 47 7.53 1.87 13.47
CA ALA A 47 8.81 1.26 13.13
C ALA A 47 8.73 -0.17 12.51
N GLY A 48 7.55 -0.58 12.02
CA GLY A 48 7.33 -1.90 11.43
C GLY A 48 7.81 -2.02 9.98
N HIS A 49 8.32 -0.94 9.37
CA HIS A 49 8.58 -0.88 7.93
C HIS A 49 9.66 -1.88 7.46
N LEU A 50 10.66 -2.22 8.29
CA LEU A 50 11.67 -3.22 7.95
C LEU A 50 11.13 -4.66 7.92
N THR A 51 9.98 -4.91 8.52
CA THR A 51 9.34 -6.24 8.54
C THR A 51 8.18 -6.29 7.56
N LEU A 52 7.24 -5.34 7.69
CA LEU A 52 5.96 -5.37 6.97
C LEU A 52 6.12 -5.07 5.47
N VAL A 53 7.08 -4.22 5.08
CA VAL A 53 7.28 -3.88 3.65
C VAL A 53 7.86 -5.07 2.87
N PRO A 54 8.89 -5.78 3.34
CA PRO A 54 9.32 -7.04 2.72
C PRO A 54 8.21 -8.10 2.65
N GLU A 55 7.40 -8.24 3.70
CA GLU A 55 6.27 -9.16 3.72
C GLU A 55 5.21 -8.78 2.68
N LEU A 56 4.86 -7.50 2.59
CA LEU A 56 3.93 -6.98 1.57
C LEU A 56 4.46 -7.23 0.16
N LYS A 57 5.75 -7.00 -0.09
CA LYS A 57 6.37 -7.28 -1.39
C LYS A 57 6.27 -8.77 -1.75
N ARG A 58 6.51 -9.66 -0.78
CA ARG A 58 6.37 -11.10 -0.98
C ARG A 58 4.90 -11.47 -1.25
N ALA A 59 3.98 -10.93 -0.47
CA ALA A 59 2.54 -11.17 -0.62
C ALA A 59 2.03 -10.72 -2.00
N LEU A 60 2.40 -9.51 -2.46
CA LEU A 60 2.10 -9.04 -3.81
C LEU A 60 2.66 -9.98 -4.88
N GLY A 61 3.86 -10.52 -4.68
CA GLY A 61 4.42 -11.54 -5.57
C GLY A 61 3.58 -12.81 -5.64
N ASN A 62 3.12 -13.31 -4.49
CA ASN A 62 2.29 -14.51 -4.39
C ASN A 62 0.89 -14.31 -5.03
N GLU A 63 0.34 -13.09 -4.94
CA GLU A 63 -0.94 -12.69 -5.57
C GLU A 63 -0.80 -12.39 -7.08
N GLY A 64 0.39 -12.55 -7.67
CA GLY A 64 0.65 -12.25 -9.08
C GLY A 64 0.70 -10.75 -9.41
N ALA A 65 0.85 -9.89 -8.38
CA ALA A 65 0.94 -8.43 -8.47
C ALA A 65 2.39 -7.91 -8.27
N ALA A 66 3.40 -8.70 -8.65
CA ALA A 66 4.81 -8.33 -8.46
C ALA A 66 5.26 -7.06 -9.22
N HIS A 67 4.46 -6.58 -10.17
CA HIS A 67 4.72 -5.36 -10.94
C HIS A 67 4.30 -4.08 -10.21
N THR A 68 3.40 -4.19 -9.22
CA THR A 68 2.92 -3.06 -8.41
C THR A 68 4.06 -2.47 -7.61
N GLN A 69 4.27 -1.16 -7.71
CA GLN A 69 5.33 -0.47 -6.97
C GLN A 69 4.92 -0.24 -5.52
N ILE A 70 5.88 -0.27 -4.60
CA ILE A 70 5.65 0.05 -3.19
C ILE A 70 6.36 1.36 -2.85
N ILE A 71 5.61 2.33 -2.35
CA ILE A 71 6.13 3.57 -1.78
C ILE A 71 5.88 3.54 -0.28
N VAL A 72 6.88 3.94 0.51
CA VAL A 72 6.79 3.94 1.97
C VAL A 72 6.93 5.36 2.50
N GLY A 73 6.05 5.73 3.43
CA GLY A 73 6.13 7.01 4.16
C GLY A 73 5.80 6.83 5.65
N GLY A 74 6.07 7.87 6.43
CA GLY A 74 5.90 7.85 7.89
C GLY A 74 7.23 7.98 8.63
N VAL A 75 7.43 7.20 9.70
CA VAL A 75 8.63 7.20 10.57
C VAL A 75 9.39 5.88 10.47
#